data_AF-A0A0N4Y153-F1
#
_entry.id   AF-A0A0N4Y153-F1
#
_cell.length_a   1.000
_cell.length_b   1.000
_cell.length_c   1.000
_cell.angle_alpha   90.00
_cell.angle_beta   90.00
_cell.angle_gamma   90.00
#
_symmetry.space_group_name_H-M   'P 1'
#
loop_
_entity.id
_entity.type
_entity.pdbx_description
1 polymer ?
#
loop_
_entity_poly.entity_id
_entity_poly.type
_entity_poly.pdbx_seq_one_letter_code
_entity_poly.pdbx_strand_id
1 'polypeptide(L)'
;MRTALIFSLFFIFAFCAPVDEGSGDGSGEGSGEGSGEDEFGPGGIPRKCVTTRMCYNDDDCFGGQCVGGFVGKCNCNGCINLARCEDDSMCGGLVGACDTKGFVKAGMSSYGAALYLFCNIQNCSRTTYTEDCFGLACTAGNCIC
;
A
#
# COMPACT_ATOMS: atom_id res chain seq x y z
N MET A 1 -1.89 -11.49 69.43
CA MET A 1 -0.76 -10.80 68.77
C MET A 1 -1.00 -10.98 67.28
N ARG A 2 -1.58 -9.97 66.59
CA ARG A 2 -0.86 -8.94 65.80
C ARG A 2 0.03 -9.64 64.74
N THR A 3 -0.19 -9.56 63.43
CA THR A 3 -0.36 -8.33 62.63
C THR A 3 -0.88 -8.69 61.23
N ALA A 4 -1.82 -7.89 60.72
CA ALA A 4 -2.23 -7.86 59.32
C ALA A 4 -1.27 -6.98 58.51
N LEU A 5 -0.92 -7.40 57.29
CA LEU A 5 -0.27 -6.60 56.24
C LEU A 5 -1.09 -6.86 54.97
N ILE A 6 -2.20 -6.16 54.71
CA ILE A 6 -2.35 -4.77 54.22
C ILE A 6 -1.53 -4.52 52.95
N PHE A 7 -2.24 -4.64 51.82
CA PHE A 7 -2.23 -3.75 50.65
C PHE A 7 -0.89 -3.14 50.22
N SER A 8 -0.21 -3.78 49.28
CA SER A 8 0.65 -3.07 48.32
C SER A 8 -0.17 -2.73 47.07
N LEU A 9 -0.93 -1.64 47.17
CA LEU A 9 -1.29 -0.80 46.05
C LEU A 9 -0.07 0.07 45.71
N PHE A 10 0.68 -0.32 44.69
CA PHE A 10 1.50 0.59 43.89
C PHE A 10 0.88 0.53 42.49
N PHE A 11 -0.13 1.33 42.16
CA PHE A 11 0.02 2.73 41.73
C PHE A 11 1.28 2.94 40.89
N ILE A 12 1.25 2.42 39.65
CA ILE A 12 1.95 3.03 38.53
C ILE A 12 0.89 3.38 37.50
N PHE A 13 0.08 4.39 37.82
CA PHE A 13 -0.51 5.26 36.81
C PHE A 13 0.66 6.06 36.24
N ALA A 14 1.22 5.58 35.13
CA ALA A 14 2.14 6.38 34.32
C ALA A 14 1.34 7.58 33.80
N PHE A 15 1.75 8.75 34.28
CA PHE A 15 1.16 10.04 34.01
C PHE A 15 1.10 10.32 32.51
N CYS A 16 -0.11 10.45 31.99
CA CYS A 16 -0.39 11.28 30.83
C CYS A 16 -0.37 12.73 31.34
N ALA A 17 0.72 13.45 31.12
CA ALA A 17 0.76 14.90 31.29
C ALA A 17 0.99 15.56 29.91
N PRO A 18 0.17 16.54 29.52
CA PRO A 18 0.38 17.33 28.31
C PRO A 18 1.55 18.29 28.53
N VAL A 19 2.46 18.37 27.56
CA VAL A 19 3.40 19.48 27.42
C VAL A 19 2.75 20.46 26.45
N ASP A 20 2.52 21.68 26.91
CA ASP A 20 2.06 22.81 26.09
C ASP A 20 3.09 23.95 26.19
N GLU A 21 3.07 24.77 25.15
CA GLU A 21 3.83 26.01 24.88
C GLU A 21 5.26 25.92 24.35
N GLY A 22 5.43 26.28 23.07
CA GLY A 22 6.74 26.64 22.53
C GLY A 22 6.89 26.81 21.01
N SER A 23 6.08 27.69 20.39
CA SER A 23 6.44 28.57 19.25
C SER A 23 7.20 27.98 18.04
N GLY A 24 6.51 27.87 16.91
CA GLY A 24 7.11 27.63 15.59
C GLY A 24 6.19 28.13 14.49
N ASP A 25 6.35 29.40 14.11
CA ASP A 25 5.72 30.00 12.95
C ASP A 25 6.21 29.29 11.68
N GLY A 26 5.29 28.60 11.01
CA GLY A 26 5.52 27.92 9.75
C GLY A 26 4.32 28.12 8.84
N SER A 27 4.25 29.32 8.24
CA SER A 27 3.38 29.64 7.12
C SER A 27 3.60 28.62 5.99
N GLY A 28 2.50 28.04 5.51
CA GLY A 28 2.53 27.07 4.42
C GLY A 28 1.13 26.50 4.19
N GLU A 29 0.21 27.38 3.85
CA GLU A 29 -1.14 27.08 3.40
C GLU A 29 -1.13 26.08 2.23
N GLY A 30 -1.97 25.05 2.36
CA GLY A 30 -2.17 24.06 1.30
C GLY A 30 -3.36 23.12 1.54
N SER A 31 -4.33 23.52 2.36
CA SER A 31 -5.65 22.88 2.38
C SER A 31 -6.43 23.35 1.16
N GLY A 32 -6.21 22.68 0.04
CA GLY A 32 -7.12 22.73 -1.10
C GLY A 32 -8.35 21.87 -0.81
N GLU A 33 -9.19 22.29 0.15
CA GLU A 33 -10.58 21.82 0.21
C GLU A 33 -11.35 22.48 -0.95
N GLY A 34 -11.22 21.88 -2.12
CA GLY A 34 -12.10 22.16 -3.25
C GLY A 34 -13.43 21.45 -3.02
N SER A 35 -14.31 22.08 -2.24
CA SER A 35 -15.75 21.79 -2.23
C SER A 35 -16.34 22.16 -3.58
N GLY A 36 -16.17 21.28 -4.56
CA GLY A 36 -16.92 21.27 -5.81
C GLY A 36 -17.95 20.15 -5.72
N GLU A 37 -19.15 20.51 -5.32
CA GLU A 37 -20.33 19.67 -5.45
C GLU A 37 -20.51 19.37 -6.96
N ASP A 38 -20.76 18.10 -7.29
CA ASP A 38 -20.94 17.51 -8.65
C ASP A 38 -19.68 17.08 -9.44
N GLU A 39 -19.04 15.99 -8.99
CA GLU A 39 -17.77 15.51 -9.57
C GLU A 39 -17.74 14.03 -9.93
N PHE A 40 -18.78 13.27 -9.53
CA PHE A 40 -18.81 11.84 -9.70
C PHE A 40 -19.75 11.43 -10.83
N GLY A 41 -19.21 10.79 -11.88
CA GLY A 41 -20.03 10.13 -12.89
C GLY A 41 -20.75 8.88 -12.35
N PRO A 42 -21.69 8.31 -13.14
CA PRO A 42 -22.33 7.05 -12.78
C PRO A 42 -21.27 5.98 -12.51
N GLY A 43 -21.42 5.28 -11.39
CA GLY A 43 -20.49 4.24 -10.94
C GLY A 43 -19.38 4.73 -10.01
N GLY A 44 -19.39 5.98 -9.58
CA GLY A 44 -18.34 6.46 -8.70
C GLY A 44 -17.00 6.49 -9.43
N ILE A 45 -16.95 7.12 -10.62
CA ILE A 45 -15.68 7.56 -11.26
C ILE A 45 -15.62 9.11 -11.45
N PRO A 46 -14.57 9.81 -10.94
CA PRO A 46 -14.40 11.27 -11.09
C PRO A 46 -14.32 11.68 -12.55
N ARG A 47 -14.85 12.86 -12.88
CA ARG A 47 -14.82 13.40 -14.26
C ARG A 47 -13.71 14.40 -14.53
N LYS A 48 -12.96 14.81 -13.50
CA LYS A 48 -11.72 15.59 -13.62
C LYS A 48 -10.60 14.92 -12.82
N CYS A 49 -9.39 15.41 -13.05
CA CYS A 49 -8.23 14.99 -12.28
C CYS A 49 -8.42 15.33 -10.79
N VAL A 50 -8.09 14.37 -9.92
CA VAL A 50 -8.10 14.52 -8.47
C VAL A 50 -6.71 14.17 -7.96
N THR A 51 -5.99 15.15 -7.43
CA THR A 51 -4.64 14.96 -6.88
C THR A 51 -4.66 13.87 -5.81
N THR A 52 -3.62 13.05 -5.74
CA THR A 52 -3.48 11.91 -4.80
C THR A 52 -4.44 10.74 -5.01
N ARG A 53 -5.29 10.78 -6.05
CA ARG A 53 -6.11 9.63 -6.41
C ARG A 53 -5.21 8.48 -6.88
N MET A 54 -5.51 7.27 -6.42
CA MET A 54 -4.85 6.04 -6.87
C MET A 54 -5.04 5.83 -8.38
N CYS A 55 -3.96 5.50 -9.08
CA CYS A 55 -3.94 5.28 -10.53
C CYS A 55 -2.96 4.15 -10.90
N TYR A 56 -3.11 3.58 -12.10
CA TYR A 56 -2.24 2.57 -12.68
C TYR A 56 -1.70 2.97 -14.06
N ASN A 57 -2.24 4.04 -14.63
CA ASN A 57 -1.79 4.71 -15.85
C ASN A 57 -2.31 6.16 -15.86
N ASP A 58 -1.87 6.98 -16.82
CA ASP A 58 -2.26 8.38 -16.91
C ASP A 58 -3.76 8.59 -17.20
N ASP A 59 -4.41 7.63 -17.86
CA ASP A 59 -5.84 7.73 -18.21
C ASP A 59 -6.73 7.69 -16.95
N ASP A 60 -6.28 7.04 -15.88
CA ASP A 60 -6.96 7.04 -14.58
C ASP A 60 -7.01 8.45 -13.94
N CYS A 61 -6.20 9.39 -14.42
CA CYS A 61 -6.04 10.74 -13.89
C CYS A 61 -6.78 11.83 -14.68
N PHE A 62 -7.57 11.51 -15.71
CA PHE A 62 -8.49 12.45 -16.37
C PHE A 62 -7.87 13.81 -16.72
N GLY A 63 -6.71 13.78 -17.40
CA GLY A 63 -5.94 14.97 -17.80
C GLY A 63 -4.73 15.28 -16.93
N GLY A 64 -4.54 14.55 -15.82
CA GLY A 64 -3.29 14.54 -15.04
C GLY A 64 -2.33 13.44 -15.46
N GLN A 65 -1.28 13.24 -14.65
CA GLN A 65 -0.29 12.17 -14.79
C GLN A 65 -0.33 11.22 -13.60
N CYS A 66 -0.13 9.94 -13.85
CA CYS A 66 0.00 8.93 -12.81
C CYS A 66 1.47 8.75 -12.43
N VAL A 67 1.84 9.25 -11.25
CA VAL A 67 3.24 9.23 -10.81
C VAL A 67 3.48 8.20 -9.69
N GLY A 68 4.63 7.55 -9.75
CA GLY A 68 5.07 6.58 -8.76
C GLY A 68 6.20 5.71 -9.29
N GLY A 69 6.90 5.01 -8.40
CA GLY A 69 7.88 4.00 -8.81
C GLY A 69 7.16 2.79 -9.39
N PHE A 70 7.52 2.39 -10.60
CA PHE A 70 6.98 1.17 -11.25
C PHE A 70 5.45 1.11 -11.38
N VAL A 71 4.80 2.26 -11.57
CA VAL A 71 3.34 2.35 -11.80
C VAL A 71 2.90 1.41 -12.94
N GLY A 72 1.80 0.69 -12.71
CA GLY A 72 1.24 -0.23 -13.69
C GLY A 72 2.09 -1.47 -13.91
N LYS A 73 3.01 -1.79 -12.98
CA LYS A 73 3.87 -2.97 -13.04
C LYS A 73 3.62 -3.94 -11.89
N CYS A 74 3.83 -5.23 -12.16
CA CYS A 74 3.68 -6.29 -11.15
C CYS A 74 4.65 -6.12 -9.98
N ASN A 75 4.11 -6.03 -8.75
CA ASN A 75 4.89 -5.82 -7.53
C ASN A 75 5.32 -7.15 -6.91
N CYS A 76 6.60 -7.51 -7.06
CA CYS A 76 7.15 -8.72 -6.46
C CYS A 76 7.58 -8.58 -5.00
N ASN A 77 7.59 -7.36 -4.43
CA ASN A 77 8.00 -7.17 -3.03
C ASN A 77 7.03 -7.82 -2.04
N GLY A 78 5.80 -8.15 -2.48
CA GLY A 78 4.86 -8.92 -1.68
C GLY A 78 5.35 -10.34 -1.37
N CYS A 79 6.26 -10.91 -2.18
CA CYS A 79 6.78 -12.26 -2.00
C CYS A 79 8.29 -12.26 -1.71
N ILE A 80 8.66 -12.23 -0.43
CA ILE A 80 10.05 -12.41 -0.02
C ILE A 80 10.40 -13.90 -0.16
N ASN A 81 11.30 -14.22 -1.09
CA ASN A 81 11.76 -15.60 -1.28
C ASN A 81 12.38 -16.15 0.02
N LEU A 82 12.08 -17.42 0.31
CA LEU A 82 12.56 -18.18 1.48
C LEU A 82 11.95 -17.76 2.84
N ALA A 83 11.02 -16.81 2.86
CA ALA A 83 10.21 -16.58 4.05
C ALA A 83 9.25 -17.77 4.27
N ARG A 84 9.03 -18.15 5.54
CA ARG A 84 7.94 -19.07 5.88
C ARG A 84 6.61 -18.34 5.71
N CYS A 85 5.63 -19.05 5.20
CA CYS A 85 4.27 -18.57 5.01
C CYS A 85 3.29 -19.68 5.38
N GLU A 86 2.04 -19.30 5.64
CA GLU A 86 0.92 -20.23 5.86
C GLU A 86 0.03 -20.31 4.61
N ASP A 87 -0.05 -19.24 3.84
CA ASP A 87 -0.77 -19.16 2.57
C ASP A 87 -0.16 -18.09 1.63
N ASP A 88 -0.64 -18.06 0.38
CA ASP A 88 -0.12 -17.19 -0.68
C ASP A 88 -0.33 -15.69 -0.41
N SER A 89 -1.26 -15.28 0.46
CA SER A 89 -1.46 -13.88 0.84
C SER A 89 -0.24 -13.31 1.59
N MET A 90 0.48 -14.16 2.33
CA MET A 90 1.76 -13.81 2.95
C MET A 90 2.88 -13.61 1.92
N CYS A 91 2.67 -14.06 0.69
CA CYS A 91 3.51 -13.82 -0.47
C CYS A 91 2.89 -12.78 -1.42
N GLY A 92 2.08 -11.86 -0.89
CA GLY A 92 1.46 -10.78 -1.66
C GLY A 92 0.43 -11.26 -2.67
N GLY A 93 -0.09 -12.49 -2.51
CA GLY A 93 -1.08 -13.10 -3.38
C GLY A 93 -0.48 -13.94 -4.52
N LEU A 94 0.84 -14.11 -4.60
CA LEU A 94 1.47 -14.93 -5.66
C LEU A 94 1.00 -16.38 -5.57
N VAL A 95 0.27 -16.83 -6.58
CA VAL A 95 -0.39 -18.14 -6.56
C VAL A 95 0.63 -19.29 -6.52
N GLY A 96 0.49 -20.16 -5.52
CA GLY A 96 1.36 -21.29 -5.20
C GLY A 96 2.73 -20.90 -4.66
N ALA A 97 2.92 -19.65 -4.25
CA ALA A 97 4.17 -19.22 -3.65
C ALA A 97 4.48 -19.94 -2.34
N CYS A 98 3.45 -20.25 -1.55
CA CYS A 98 3.66 -20.80 -0.23
C CYS A 98 4.01 -22.29 -0.23
N ASP A 99 3.38 -23.07 -1.12
CA ASP A 99 3.66 -24.50 -1.25
C ASP A 99 5.00 -24.77 -1.95
N THR A 100 5.26 -24.10 -3.08
CA THR A 100 6.45 -24.32 -3.90
C THR A 100 6.79 -23.13 -4.81
N LYS A 101 7.92 -22.45 -4.57
CA LYS A 101 8.60 -21.50 -5.48
C LYS A 101 7.64 -20.83 -6.51
N GLY A 102 6.73 -19.98 -6.05
CA GLY A 102 5.59 -19.50 -6.85
C GLY A 102 5.95 -18.95 -8.24
N PHE A 103 7.08 -18.26 -8.37
CA PHE A 103 7.56 -17.79 -9.66
C PHE A 103 7.85 -18.93 -10.67
N VAL A 104 8.36 -20.07 -10.18
CA VAL A 104 8.58 -21.25 -11.02
C VAL A 104 7.25 -21.86 -11.47
N LYS A 105 6.26 -21.91 -10.58
CA LYS A 105 4.90 -22.36 -10.92
C LYS A 105 4.23 -21.45 -11.94
N ALA A 106 4.50 -20.15 -11.88
CA ALA A 106 4.09 -19.15 -12.86
C ALA A 106 4.90 -19.19 -14.18
N GLY A 107 5.79 -20.18 -14.37
CA GLY A 107 6.51 -20.41 -15.62
C GLY A 107 7.86 -19.70 -15.75
N MET A 108 8.33 -19.02 -14.70
CA MET A 108 9.67 -18.41 -14.70
C MET A 108 10.74 -19.43 -14.32
N SER A 109 11.94 -19.33 -14.91
CA SER A 109 13.00 -20.32 -14.67
C SER A 109 13.56 -20.28 -13.23
N SER A 110 13.49 -19.12 -12.58
CA SER A 110 13.95 -18.90 -11.21
C SER A 110 13.41 -17.58 -10.65
N TYR A 111 13.58 -17.35 -9.35
CA TYR A 111 13.32 -16.03 -8.77
C TYR A 111 14.21 -14.93 -9.36
N GLY A 112 15.48 -15.22 -9.65
CA GLY A 112 16.37 -14.26 -10.32
C GLY A 112 15.87 -13.87 -11.71
N ALA A 113 15.34 -14.83 -12.47
CA ALA A 113 14.70 -14.56 -13.75
C ALA A 113 13.41 -13.72 -13.57
N ALA A 114 12.62 -13.99 -12.53
CA ALA A 114 11.46 -13.16 -12.20
C ALA A 114 11.87 -11.70 -11.92
N LEU A 115 12.91 -11.50 -11.11
CA LEU A 115 13.42 -10.16 -10.81
C LEU A 115 13.88 -9.39 -12.06
N TYR A 116 14.45 -10.08 -13.04
CA TYR A 116 15.01 -9.44 -14.24
C TYR A 116 14.02 -9.27 -15.39
N LEU A 117 12.99 -10.12 -15.49
CA LEU A 117 12.10 -10.15 -16.67
C LEU A 117 10.65 -9.81 -16.35
N PHE A 118 10.25 -9.83 -15.08
CA PHE A 118 8.84 -9.78 -14.69
C PHE A 118 8.58 -8.71 -13.63
N CYS A 119 9.30 -8.78 -12.51
CA CYS A 119 9.13 -7.88 -11.38
C CYS A 119 9.41 -6.44 -11.80
N ASN A 120 8.45 -5.55 -11.55
CA ASN A 120 8.54 -4.14 -11.92
C ASN A 120 8.72 -3.89 -13.44
N ILE A 121 8.47 -4.90 -14.29
CA ILE A 121 8.65 -4.85 -15.75
C ILE A 121 7.35 -5.20 -16.47
N GLN A 122 6.72 -6.32 -16.08
CA GLN A 122 5.46 -6.79 -16.63
C GLN A 122 4.35 -5.78 -16.34
N ASN A 123 3.63 -5.37 -17.39
CA ASN A 123 2.49 -4.46 -17.26
C ASN A 123 1.30 -5.17 -16.62
N CYS A 124 0.53 -4.40 -15.86
CA CYS A 124 -0.73 -4.81 -15.25
C CYS A 124 -1.64 -3.60 -15.03
N SER A 125 -2.89 -3.89 -14.67
CA SER A 125 -3.86 -2.91 -14.21
C SER A 125 -4.57 -3.39 -12.95
N ARG A 126 -5.43 -2.54 -12.37
CA ARG A 126 -6.28 -2.90 -11.23
C ARG A 126 -7.16 -4.13 -11.49
N THR A 127 -7.56 -4.39 -12.73
CA THR A 127 -8.49 -5.47 -13.05
C THR A 127 -7.81 -6.71 -13.63
N THR A 128 -6.57 -6.58 -14.12
CA THR A 128 -5.87 -7.67 -14.80
C THR A 128 -4.77 -8.32 -13.97
N TYR A 129 -4.40 -7.75 -12.80
CA TYR A 129 -3.29 -8.24 -11.97
C TYR A 129 -3.40 -9.71 -11.56
N THR A 130 -4.61 -10.26 -11.42
CA THR A 130 -4.81 -11.67 -11.06
C THR A 130 -4.21 -12.60 -12.11
N GLU A 131 -4.28 -12.22 -13.39
CA GLU A 131 -3.77 -12.98 -14.52
C GLU A 131 -2.35 -12.52 -14.88
N ASP A 132 -2.16 -11.22 -15.08
CA ASP A 132 -0.89 -10.63 -15.52
C ASP A 132 0.23 -10.80 -14.48
N CYS A 133 -0.13 -10.77 -13.20
CA CYS A 133 0.81 -10.81 -12.10
C CYS A 133 0.72 -12.09 -11.26
N PHE A 134 -0.01 -13.11 -11.75
CA PHE A 134 -0.22 -14.38 -11.04
C PHE A 134 -0.72 -14.19 -9.59
N GLY A 135 -1.60 -13.21 -9.39
CA GLY A 135 -2.16 -12.84 -8.09
C GLY A 135 -1.37 -11.81 -7.28
N LEU A 136 -0.14 -11.47 -7.69
CA LEU A 136 0.59 -10.35 -7.09
C LEU A 136 -0.10 -9.02 -7.37
N ALA A 137 -0.02 -8.09 -6.41
CA ALA A 137 -0.55 -6.75 -6.58
C ALA A 137 0.10 -6.02 -7.78
N CYS A 138 -0.71 -5.26 -8.51
CA CYS A 138 -0.20 -4.26 -9.44
C CYS A 138 0.23 -3.01 -8.66
N THR A 139 1.36 -2.41 -9.03
CA THR A 139 1.86 -1.21 -8.37
C THR A 139 1.02 0.00 -8.78
N ALA A 140 0.42 0.65 -7.79
CA ALA A 140 -0.34 1.87 -7.99
C ALA A 140 0.55 3.11 -7.81
N GLY A 141 0.20 4.17 -8.54
CA GLY A 141 0.70 5.52 -8.35
C GLY A 141 -0.36 6.43 -7.76
N ASN A 142 -0.05 7.73 -7.81
CA ASN A 142 -0.96 8.79 -7.44
C ASN A 142 -1.07 9.80 -8.58
N CYS A 143 -2.27 10.32 -8.81
CA CYS A 143 -2.49 11.36 -9.79
C CYS A 143 -1.87 12.69 -9.35
N ILE A 144 -1.19 13.36 -10.29
CA ILE A 144 -0.84 14.77 -10.23
C ILE A 144 -1.59 15.50 -11.34
N CYS A 145 -2.32 16.52 -10.92
CA CYS A 145 -2.96 17.53 -11.76
C CYS A 145 -2.08 18.80 -11.66
#